data_AF-A0A164V839-F1
#
_entry.id   AF-A0A164V839-F1
#
_cell.length_a   1.000
_cell.length_b   1.000
_cell.length_c   1.000
_cell.angle_alpha   90.00
_cell.angle_beta   90.00
_cell.angle_gamma   90.00
#
_symmetry.space_group_name_H-M   'P 1'
#
loop_
_entity.id
_entity.type
_entity.pdbx_description
1 polymer ?
#
loop_
_entity_poly.entity_id
_entity_poly.type
_entity_poly.pdbx_seq_one_letter_code
_entity_poly.pdbx_strand_id
1 'polypeptide(L)'
;LDLAVQVGEDAYFIRENAMGVADGVGGWARSRKHSSDPYTPSARISRGLMHFCSSAFSSSSYPQYLSPPPPHPPDFALPTAESADPESTISEEDGLRVQVAHLGDCALYQFRPGVGLVFRSEEMVHSFNHPVQLGPHSKTTPLNDARPYSIPVRRHDVLVLASDGVSDNLWD
;
A
#
# COMPACT_ATOMS: atom_id res chain seq x y z
N LEU A 1 -4.91 4.51 18.04
CA LEU A 1 -4.50 3.98 16.71
C LEU A 1 -5.53 4.42 15.67
N ASP A 2 -5.63 5.70 15.37
CA ASP A 2 -6.63 6.31 14.47
C ASP A 2 -6.14 6.50 13.02
N LEU A 3 -4.83 6.46 12.80
CA LEU A 3 -4.21 6.56 11.46
C LEU A 3 -4.32 5.32 10.57
N ALA A 4 -5.04 4.29 11.01
CA ALA A 4 -5.25 3.04 10.27
C ALA A 4 -6.68 2.53 10.47
N VAL A 5 -7.22 1.94 9.41
CA VAL A 5 -8.54 1.31 9.38
C VAL A 5 -8.35 -0.18 9.59
N GLN A 6 -9.16 -0.78 10.45
CA GLN A 6 -9.16 -2.21 10.71
C GLN A 6 -10.40 -2.85 10.09
N VAL A 7 -10.21 -4.00 9.43
CA VAL A 7 -11.28 -4.76 8.79
C VAL A 7 -11.10 -6.23 9.18
N GLY A 8 -11.88 -6.71 10.14
CA GLY A 8 -11.63 -8.04 10.72
C GLY A 8 -10.27 -8.07 11.44
N GLU A 9 -9.40 -9.00 11.02
CA GLU A 9 -8.03 -9.12 11.49
C GLU A 9 -7.02 -8.35 10.62
N ASP A 10 -7.46 -7.85 9.47
CA ASP A 10 -6.65 -7.05 8.55
C ASP A 10 -6.67 -5.58 8.96
N ALA A 11 -5.68 -4.84 8.48
CA ALA A 11 -5.66 -3.40 8.56
C ALA A 11 -5.00 -2.76 7.34
N TYR A 12 -5.38 -1.52 7.07
CA TYR A 12 -4.73 -0.71 6.05
C TYR A 12 -4.61 0.75 6.48
N PHE A 13 -3.73 1.50 5.81
CA PHE A 13 -3.71 2.95 5.86
C PHE A 13 -3.57 3.53 4.45
N ILE A 14 -4.05 4.76 4.28
CA ILE A 14 -3.91 5.54 3.05
C ILE A 14 -3.45 6.95 3.43
N ARG A 15 -2.46 7.45 2.70
CA ARG A 15 -1.95 8.82 2.68
C ARG A 15 -1.88 9.28 1.23
N GLU A 16 -1.59 10.57 1.03
CA GLU A 16 -1.42 11.16 -0.29
C GLU A 16 -0.31 10.48 -1.12
N ASN A 17 0.79 10.07 -0.47
CA ASN A 17 1.98 9.52 -1.12
C ASN A 17 2.39 8.13 -0.59
N ALA A 18 1.55 7.49 0.24
CA ALA A 18 1.86 6.19 0.83
C ALA A 18 0.58 5.43 1.18
N MET A 19 0.64 4.12 1.07
CA MET A 19 -0.42 3.22 1.54
C MET A 19 0.21 1.92 2.01
N GLY A 20 -0.53 1.15 2.80
CA GLY A 20 -0.08 -0.15 3.28
C GLY A 20 -1.26 -1.03 3.66
N VAL A 21 -1.03 -2.33 3.57
CA VAL A 21 -1.94 -3.38 4.04
C VAL A 21 -1.16 -4.30 4.97
N ALA A 22 -1.82 -4.83 5.99
CA ALA A 22 -1.28 -5.87 6.85
C ALA A 22 -2.37 -6.88 7.17
N ASP A 23 -2.04 -8.15 6.99
CA ASP A 23 -2.87 -9.29 7.33
C ASP A 23 -2.59 -9.73 8.78
N GLY A 24 -3.66 -9.91 9.55
CA GLY A 24 -3.57 -10.42 10.90
C GLY A 24 -3.52 -11.95 10.93
N VAL A 25 -2.36 -12.52 11.24
CA VAL A 25 -2.16 -13.98 11.34
C VAL A 25 -3.17 -14.64 12.28
N GLY A 26 -4.15 -15.37 11.72
CA GLY A 26 -5.28 -15.93 12.47
C GLY A 26 -4.90 -16.92 13.60
N GLY A 27 -3.69 -17.50 13.53
CA GLY A 27 -3.16 -18.37 14.59
C GLY A 27 -3.13 -17.73 15.99
N TRP A 28 -3.04 -16.40 16.10
CA TRP A 28 -2.99 -15.72 17.41
C TRP A 28 -4.37 -15.40 17.99
N ALA A 29 -5.45 -15.52 17.21
CA ALA A 29 -6.82 -15.32 17.69
C ALA A 29 -7.22 -16.33 18.78
N ARG A 30 -6.61 -17.52 18.77
CA ARG A 30 -6.87 -18.62 19.72
C ARG A 30 -6.46 -18.33 21.16
N SER A 31 -5.71 -17.25 21.41
CA SER A 31 -5.29 -16.86 22.76
C SER A 31 -6.40 -16.11 23.56
N ARG A 32 -7.63 -16.01 23.05
CA ARG A 32 -8.81 -15.50 23.78
C ARG A 32 -9.23 -16.43 24.93
N LYS A 33 -8.46 -16.45 26.02
CA LYS A 33 -9.01 -16.85 27.32
C LYS A 33 -9.57 -15.59 28.00
N HIS A 34 -10.88 -15.41 27.94
CA HIS A 34 -11.64 -14.42 28.72
C HIS A 34 -11.28 -12.92 28.55
N SER A 35 -10.98 -12.43 27.34
CA SER A 35 -10.86 -10.97 27.12
C SER A 35 -12.19 -10.35 26.69
N SER A 36 -12.62 -9.27 27.35
CA SER A 36 -13.72 -8.40 26.91
C SER A 36 -13.35 -7.51 25.72
N ASP A 37 -12.07 -7.50 25.33
CA ASP A 37 -11.59 -6.72 24.20
C ASP A 37 -12.21 -7.25 22.88
N PRO A 38 -12.81 -6.36 22.06
CA PRO A 38 -13.41 -6.73 20.78
C PRO A 38 -12.40 -7.19 19.74
N TYR A 39 -11.11 -6.85 19.90
CA TYR A 39 -10.06 -7.14 18.92
C TYR A 39 -9.21 -8.35 19.34
N THR A 40 -8.89 -9.20 18.37
CA THR A 40 -7.95 -10.32 18.55
C THR A 40 -6.51 -9.79 18.65
N PRO A 41 -5.57 -10.55 19.22
CA PRO A 41 -4.15 -10.19 19.18
C PRO A 41 -3.63 -9.94 17.76
N SER A 42 -4.07 -10.73 16.78
CA SER A 42 -3.76 -10.57 15.36
C SER A 42 -4.20 -9.21 14.85
N ALA A 43 -5.47 -8.85 15.08
CA ALA A 43 -6.04 -7.57 14.69
C ALA A 43 -5.34 -6.36 15.34
N ARG A 44 -4.89 -6.49 16.59
CA ARG A 44 -4.13 -5.42 17.25
C ARG A 44 -2.77 -5.21 16.61
N ILE A 45 -2.11 -6.28 16.19
CA ILE A 45 -0.77 -6.20 15.60
C ILE A 45 -0.85 -5.64 14.17
N SER A 46 -1.76 -6.13 13.33
CA SER A 46 -1.96 -5.59 11.98
C SER A 46 -2.33 -4.10 12.02
N ARG A 47 -3.30 -3.71 12.86
CA ARG A 47 -3.71 -2.31 13.01
C ARG A 47 -2.61 -1.44 13.61
N GLY A 48 -1.90 -1.95 14.62
CA GLY A 48 -0.76 -1.28 15.22
C GLY A 48 0.33 -0.99 14.19
N LEU A 49 0.71 -2.01 13.42
CA LEU A 49 1.71 -1.89 12.35
C LEU A 49 1.30 -0.81 11.34
N MET A 50 0.09 -0.87 10.80
CA MET A 50 -0.38 0.12 9.82
C MET A 50 -0.47 1.53 10.40
N HIS A 51 -0.90 1.68 11.65
CA HIS A 51 -0.92 2.98 12.31
C HIS A 51 0.49 3.58 12.43
N PHE A 52 1.47 2.79 12.88
CA PHE A 52 2.83 3.28 13.05
C PHE A 52 3.52 3.54 11.70
N CYS A 53 3.30 2.70 10.69
CA CYS A 53 3.73 2.98 9.31
C CYS A 53 3.18 4.33 8.82
N SER A 54 1.86 4.55 8.97
CA SER A 54 1.20 5.81 8.62
C SER A 54 1.77 7.02 9.37
N SER A 55 2.13 6.86 10.64
CA SER A 55 2.73 7.92 11.46
C SER A 55 4.15 8.29 11.03
N ALA A 56 4.94 7.31 10.57
CA ALA A 56 6.31 7.53 10.12
C ALA A 56 6.37 8.48 8.91
N PHE A 57 5.42 8.35 7.97
CA PHE A 57 5.33 9.23 6.79
C PHE A 57 4.88 10.67 7.11
N SER A 58 4.25 10.90 8.26
CA SER A 58 3.90 12.27 8.70
C SER A 58 5.13 13.05 9.24
N SER A 59 6.24 12.36 9.50
CA SER A 59 7.44 12.92 10.15
C SER A 59 8.52 13.34 9.14
N SER A 60 8.44 12.82 7.92
CA SER A 60 9.32 13.17 6.82
C SER A 60 8.84 14.46 6.16
N SER A 61 9.56 15.56 6.40
CA SER A 61 9.46 16.78 5.59
C SER A 61 9.50 16.40 4.12
N TYR A 62 8.40 16.63 3.41
CA TYR A 62 8.34 16.50 1.96
C TYR A 62 9.57 17.21 1.34
N PRO A 63 10.33 16.59 0.43
CA PRO A 63 11.18 17.39 -0.44
C PRO A 63 10.26 18.39 -1.16
N GLN A 64 10.51 19.69 -0.96
CA GLN A 64 9.67 20.82 -1.41
C GLN A 64 9.42 20.90 -2.92
N TYR A 65 9.85 19.92 -3.70
CA TYR A 65 9.73 19.91 -5.17
C TYR A 65 8.40 19.36 -5.69
N LEU A 66 7.48 18.93 -4.82
CA LEU A 66 6.17 18.38 -5.21
C LEU A 66 4.97 19.21 -4.74
N SER A 67 5.16 20.41 -4.19
CA SER A 67 4.03 21.29 -3.90
C SER A 67 3.46 21.83 -5.22
N PRO A 68 2.20 21.54 -5.59
CA PRO A 68 1.59 22.18 -6.75
C PRO A 68 1.53 23.70 -6.50
N PRO A 69 1.75 24.54 -7.52
CA PRO A 69 1.60 25.99 -7.36
C PRO A 69 0.18 26.32 -6.91
N PRO A 70 -0.01 27.40 -6.11
CA PRO A 70 -1.32 27.76 -5.60
C PRO A 70 -2.32 27.97 -6.74
N PRO A 71 -3.60 27.59 -6.56
CA PRO A 71 -4.60 27.73 -7.60
C PRO A 71 -4.83 29.21 -7.90
N HIS A 72 -4.43 29.65 -9.09
CA HIS A 72 -4.90 30.91 -9.63
C HIS A 72 -6.42 30.80 -9.89
N PRO A 73 -7.23 31.83 -9.57
CA PRO A 73 -8.67 31.78 -9.80
C PRO A 73 -8.98 31.77 -11.31
N PRO A 74 -10.01 31.02 -11.76
CA PRO A 74 -10.35 30.96 -13.18
C PRO A 74 -11.08 32.24 -13.58
N ASP A 75 -10.46 33.06 -14.40
CA ASP A 75 -11.17 34.14 -15.08
C ASP A 75 -11.95 33.54 -16.27
N PHE A 76 -13.26 33.76 -16.23
CA PHE A 76 -14.24 33.26 -17.20
C PHE A 76 -14.02 33.91 -18.57
N ALA A 77 -13.58 33.12 -19.56
CA ALA A 77 -13.86 33.40 -20.97
C ALA A 77 -13.82 32.07 -21.75
N LEU A 78 -14.98 31.65 -22.28
CA LEU A 78 -15.05 30.60 -23.28
C LEU A 78 -14.72 31.19 -24.66
N PRO A 79 -13.82 30.56 -25.43
CA PRO A 79 -13.95 30.56 -26.88
C PRO A 79 -14.13 29.13 -27.42
N THR A 80 -15.07 29.06 -28.36
CA THR A 80 -15.43 27.96 -29.24
C THR A 80 -14.31 27.46 -30.15
N ALA A 81 -14.40 26.15 -30.45
CA ALA A 81 -13.94 25.42 -31.63
C ALA A 81 -12.44 25.08 -31.76
N GLU A 82 -12.20 23.77 -31.93
CA GLU A 82 -11.04 23.09 -32.52
C GLU A 82 -9.66 23.73 -32.32
N SER A 83 -8.90 23.22 -31.34
CA SER A 83 -7.49 22.81 -31.47
C SER A 83 -6.78 22.82 -30.11
N ALA A 84 -5.96 21.78 -29.91
CA ALA A 84 -5.02 21.56 -28.82
C ALA A 84 -5.62 21.23 -27.44
N ASP A 85 -5.56 19.93 -27.08
CA ASP A 85 -5.54 19.49 -25.69
C ASP A 85 -4.42 20.25 -24.94
N PRO A 86 -4.71 21.05 -23.91
CA PRO A 86 -3.69 21.78 -23.17
C PRO A 86 -2.99 20.92 -22.10
N GLU A 87 -3.17 19.59 -22.12
CA GLU A 87 -2.61 18.67 -21.12
C GLU A 87 -1.37 17.91 -21.60
N SER A 88 -0.72 18.39 -22.66
CA SER A 88 0.45 17.78 -23.27
C SER A 88 1.75 18.54 -22.97
N THR A 89 2.10 18.79 -21.71
CA THR A 89 3.52 19.05 -21.33
C THR A 89 3.76 18.74 -19.85
N ILE A 90 3.67 17.47 -19.47
CA ILE A 90 4.64 16.92 -18.53
C ILE A 90 5.38 15.88 -19.36
N SER A 91 6.63 16.18 -19.69
CA SER A 91 7.56 15.21 -20.25
C SER A 91 7.82 14.13 -19.21
N GLU A 92 6.87 13.21 -19.05
CA GLU A 92 7.01 11.99 -18.28
C GLU A 92 7.72 10.97 -19.15
N GLU A 93 8.98 10.67 -18.87
CA GLU A 93 9.58 9.35 -19.13
C GLU A 93 11.01 9.28 -18.56
N ASP A 94 11.25 9.80 -17.35
CA ASP A 94 12.44 9.42 -16.59
C ASP A 94 12.13 9.30 -15.09
N GLY A 95 11.92 8.06 -14.63
CA GLY A 95 12.39 7.66 -13.31
C GLY A 95 11.44 7.71 -12.10
N LEU A 96 10.12 7.92 -12.24
CA LEU A 96 9.23 7.77 -11.09
C LEU A 96 9.14 6.30 -10.66
N ARG A 97 9.46 6.03 -9.40
CA ARG A 97 9.46 4.68 -8.83
C ARG A 97 8.71 4.65 -7.51
N VAL A 98 7.89 3.63 -7.32
CA VAL A 98 7.28 3.33 -6.03
C VAL A 98 8.20 2.38 -5.27
N GLN A 99 8.56 2.79 -4.05
CA GLN A 99 9.36 1.98 -3.14
C GLN A 99 8.43 1.15 -2.27
N VAL A 100 8.70 -0.14 -2.18
CA VAL A 100 7.86 -1.10 -1.45
C VAL A 100 8.75 -1.91 -0.53
N ALA A 101 8.33 -2.04 0.73
CA ALA A 101 8.84 -3.05 1.64
C ALA A 101 7.76 -4.12 1.77
N HIS A 102 8.01 -5.31 1.22
CA HIS A 102 7.07 -6.41 1.19
C HIS A 102 7.49 -7.52 2.16
N LEU A 103 6.53 -8.11 2.86
CA LEU A 103 6.75 -9.21 3.79
C LEU A 103 5.48 -10.05 3.90
N GLY A 104 5.62 -11.37 3.81
CA GLY A 104 4.51 -12.31 3.88
C GLY A 104 3.88 -12.57 2.50
N ASP A 105 2.59 -12.88 2.51
CA ASP A 105 1.79 -13.34 1.37
C ASP A 105 0.69 -12.35 0.96
N CYS A 106 0.71 -11.13 1.51
CA CYS A 106 0.00 -10.02 0.88
C CYS A 106 0.49 -9.82 -0.57
N ALA A 107 -0.34 -9.27 -1.44
CA ALA A 107 0.01 -9.06 -2.84
C ALA A 107 0.05 -7.58 -3.22
N LEU A 108 1.02 -7.23 -4.06
CA LEU A 108 1.06 -5.98 -4.82
C LEU A 108 0.92 -6.30 -6.30
N TYR A 109 -0.10 -5.74 -6.93
CA TYR A 109 -0.31 -5.79 -8.38
C TYR A 109 -0.11 -4.40 -9.01
N GLN A 110 0.48 -4.38 -10.20
CA GLN A 110 0.53 -3.20 -11.07
C GLN A 110 -0.18 -3.53 -12.37
N PHE A 111 -1.23 -2.79 -12.67
CA PHE A 111 -1.94 -2.85 -13.94
C PHE A 111 -1.64 -1.62 -14.78
N ARG A 112 -1.39 -1.83 -16.06
CA ARG A 112 -1.18 -0.76 -17.03
C ARG A 112 -2.26 -0.78 -18.10
N PRO A 113 -2.98 0.34 -18.33
CA PRO A 113 -3.97 0.43 -19.39
C PRO A 113 -3.41 -0.01 -20.74
N GLY A 114 -4.17 -0.85 -21.46
CA GLY A 114 -3.76 -1.41 -22.76
C GLY A 114 -2.74 -2.55 -22.70
N VAL A 115 -2.13 -2.83 -21.53
CA VAL A 115 -1.18 -3.94 -21.35
C VAL A 115 -1.74 -5.02 -20.44
N GLY A 116 -2.46 -4.65 -19.37
CA GLY A 116 -2.94 -5.57 -18.35
C GLY A 116 -2.01 -5.63 -17.14
N LEU A 117 -1.85 -6.81 -16.54
CA LEU A 117 -0.97 -7.03 -15.39
C LEU A 117 0.50 -6.96 -15.83
N VAL A 118 1.27 -6.02 -15.28
CA VAL A 118 2.69 -5.82 -15.62
C VAL A 118 3.64 -6.21 -14.49
N PHE A 119 3.16 -6.26 -13.24
CA PHE A 119 3.94 -6.71 -12.09
C PHE A 119 3.01 -7.30 -11.03
N ARG A 120 3.46 -8.40 -10.40
CA ARG A 120 2.91 -8.98 -9.17
C ARG A 120 4.08 -9.24 -8.22
N SER A 121 3.93 -8.94 -6.93
CA SER A 121 4.92 -9.35 -5.93
C SER A 121 4.96 -10.87 -5.79
N GLU A 122 6.13 -11.37 -5.39
CA GLU A 122 6.28 -12.79 -5.07
C GLU A 122 5.95 -13.00 -3.60
N GLU A 123 5.09 -13.97 -3.31
CA GLU A 123 4.73 -14.38 -1.95
C GLU A 123 5.95 -14.88 -1.17
N MET A 124 5.99 -14.54 0.11
CA MET A 124 7.05 -14.94 1.03
C MET A 124 6.48 -15.91 2.05
N VAL A 125 6.60 -17.20 1.76
CA VAL A 125 6.09 -18.30 2.59
C VAL A 125 7.18 -19.26 3.04
N HIS A 126 7.02 -19.83 4.23
CA HIS A 126 7.87 -20.94 4.70
C HIS A 126 7.33 -22.29 4.23
N SER A 127 6.00 -22.44 4.21
CA SER A 127 5.26 -23.60 3.73
C SER A 127 3.81 -23.21 3.45
N PHE A 128 2.99 -24.14 2.96
CA PHE A 128 1.58 -23.89 2.69
C PHE A 128 0.86 -23.24 3.89
N ASN A 129 0.22 -22.09 3.65
CA ASN A 129 -0.50 -21.30 4.66
C ASN A 129 0.35 -20.96 5.90
N HIS A 130 1.63 -20.66 5.66
CA HIS A 130 2.59 -20.25 6.68
C HIS A 130 3.50 -19.15 6.12
N PRO A 131 3.03 -17.90 6.07
CA PRO A 131 3.82 -16.77 5.60
C PRO A 131 5.01 -16.47 6.50
N VAL A 132 6.00 -15.80 5.91
CA VAL A 132 6.97 -15.00 6.65
C VAL A 132 6.22 -13.85 7.30
N GLN A 133 6.27 -13.75 8.63
CA GLN A 133 5.40 -12.82 9.36
C GLN A 133 6.15 -12.12 10.50
N LEU A 134 5.80 -10.86 10.75
CA LEU A 134 6.21 -10.16 11.97
C LEU A 134 5.43 -10.70 13.15
N GLY A 135 6.02 -10.66 14.36
CA GLY A 135 5.27 -10.99 15.57
C GLY A 135 6.12 -11.23 16.80
N PRO A 136 5.50 -11.31 18.00
CA PRO A 136 6.20 -11.46 19.27
C PRO A 136 7.08 -12.71 19.37
N HIS A 137 6.74 -13.76 18.61
CA HIS A 137 7.47 -15.02 18.58
C HIS A 137 8.19 -15.27 17.25
N SER A 138 8.16 -14.28 16.35
CA SER A 138 8.88 -14.35 15.08
C SER A 138 10.29 -13.81 15.25
N LYS A 139 11.26 -14.43 14.58
CA LYS A 139 12.61 -13.87 14.43
C LYS A 139 12.70 -12.86 13.27
N THR A 140 11.66 -12.81 12.45
CA THR A 140 11.55 -11.93 11.29
C THR A 140 11.52 -10.48 11.74
N THR A 141 12.32 -9.67 11.06
CA THR A 141 12.44 -8.22 11.28
C THR A 141 12.26 -7.48 9.96
N PRO A 142 11.64 -6.30 9.95
CA PRO A 142 11.47 -5.54 8.70
C PRO A 142 12.80 -5.24 8.01
N LEU A 143 13.88 -4.99 8.75
CA LEU A 143 15.17 -4.59 8.18
C LEU A 143 15.90 -5.73 7.45
N ASN A 144 15.83 -6.95 7.99
CA ASN A 144 16.61 -8.07 7.44
C ASN A 144 15.79 -8.96 6.50
N ASP A 145 14.47 -9.01 6.70
CA ASP A 145 13.64 -10.03 6.06
C ASP A 145 12.65 -9.45 5.05
N ALA A 146 12.34 -8.14 5.11
CA ALA A 146 11.45 -7.55 4.11
C ALA A 146 12.13 -7.53 2.73
N ARG A 147 11.37 -7.90 1.70
CA ARG A 147 11.81 -7.84 0.32
C ARG A 147 11.56 -6.44 -0.24
N PRO A 148 12.61 -5.70 -0.65
CA PRO A 148 12.43 -4.40 -1.26
C PRO A 148 12.05 -4.55 -2.73
N TYR A 149 11.07 -3.76 -3.17
CA TYR A 149 10.82 -3.52 -4.59
C TYR A 149 10.95 -2.04 -4.90
N SER A 150 11.46 -1.75 -6.10
CA SER A 150 11.47 -0.41 -6.67
C SER A 150 10.80 -0.48 -8.03
N ILE A 151 9.51 -0.18 -8.06
CA ILE A 151 8.64 -0.45 -9.21
C ILE A 151 8.55 0.80 -10.08
N PRO A 152 8.98 0.75 -11.36
CA PRO A 152 8.79 1.86 -12.27
C PRO A 152 7.30 2.02 -12.57
N VAL A 153 6.81 3.25 -12.43
CA VAL A 153 5.39 3.58 -12.67
C VAL A 153 5.26 4.63 -13.75
N ARG A 154 4.16 4.57 -14.49
CA ARG A 154 3.74 5.57 -15.48
C ARG A 154 2.43 6.21 -15.03
N ARG A 155 2.10 7.39 -15.55
CA ARG A 155 0.75 7.93 -15.38
C ARG A 155 -0.29 6.92 -15.84
N HIS A 156 -1.37 6.84 -15.07
CA HIS A 156 -2.47 5.89 -15.23
C HIS A 156 -2.15 4.42 -14.91
N ASP A 157 -0.94 4.08 -14.46
CA ASP A 157 -0.74 2.78 -13.81
C ASP A 157 -1.62 2.68 -12.55
N VAL A 158 -2.22 1.52 -12.34
CA VAL A 158 -3.05 1.21 -11.17
C VAL A 158 -2.28 0.25 -10.27
N LEU A 159 -2.02 0.66 -9.03
CA LEU A 159 -1.43 -0.20 -8.02
C LEU A 159 -2.50 -0.73 -7.09
N VAL A 160 -2.49 -2.03 -6.84
CA VAL A 160 -3.41 -2.71 -5.93
C VAL A 160 -2.60 -3.41 -4.85
N LEU A 161 -2.82 -3.03 -3.60
CA LEU A 161 -2.36 -3.78 -2.43
C LEU A 161 -3.51 -4.61 -1.87
N ALA A 162 -3.24 -5.87 -1.56
CA ALA A 162 -4.23 -6.84 -1.14
C ALA A 162 -3.68 -7.77 -0.06
N SER A 163 -4.54 -8.21 0.88
CA SER A 163 -4.26 -9.37 1.74
C SER A 163 -4.45 -10.68 0.96
N ASP A 164 -4.01 -11.79 1.56
CA ASP A 164 -4.09 -13.11 0.94
C ASP A 164 -5.55 -13.52 0.62
N GLY A 165 -6.51 -13.06 1.42
CA GLY A 165 -7.94 -13.30 1.23
C GLY A 165 -8.47 -12.80 -0.11
N VAL A 166 -7.80 -11.86 -0.77
CA VAL A 166 -8.11 -11.45 -2.15
C VAL A 166 -7.28 -12.25 -3.16
N SER A 167 -5.97 -12.35 -2.96
CA SER A 167 -5.08 -12.99 -3.94
C SER A 167 -5.30 -14.50 -4.07
N ASP A 168 -5.78 -15.18 -3.03
CA ASP A 168 -6.12 -16.60 -3.05
C ASP A 168 -7.42 -16.89 -3.82
N ASN A 169 -8.26 -15.87 -4.03
CA ASN A 169 -9.60 -16.01 -4.59
C ASN A 169 -9.76 -15.37 -5.98
N LEU A 170 -8.73 -14.68 -6.48
CA LEU A 170 -8.70 -14.08 -7.81
C LEU A 170 -7.63 -14.76 -8.67
N TRP A 171 -7.95 -14.93 -9.95
CA TRP A 171 -7.09 -15.58 -10.94
C TRP A 171 -6.52 -14.52 -11.88
N ASP A 172 -5.25 -14.67 -12.24
CA ASP A 172 -4.49 -13.78 -13.13
C ASP A 172 -4.89 -13.94 -14.62
#